data_AF-A2F8F0-F1
#
_entry.id   AF-A2F8F0-F1
#
_cell.length_a   1.000
_cell.length_b   1.000
_cell.length_c   1.000
_cell.angle_alpha   90.00
_cell.angle_beta   90.00
_cell.angle_gamma   90.00
#
_symmetry.space_group_name_H-M   'P 1'
#
loop_
_entity.id
_entity.type
_entity.pdbx_description
1 polymer ?
#
loop_
_entity_poly.entity_id
_entity_poly.type
_entity_poly.pdbx_seq_one_letter_code
_entity_poly.pdbx_strand_id
1 'polypeptide(L)'
;MIENFMTQSNMMLHFYVSPNQSAKSNAAVFISSFRMLHCKMNAEESFKPLRPISSTLKPFRDASTLPSTFDLSVLDCLRGLQHAIELGWFNIDTFDPETWARIEAIENGDMNWLIPNKLLAFASPYSTNILPGGFRVATPATVIPEFKNLGITHVIRLNKPFYDCEEFKQAGFKHTELYFLDGSTPPQHILEDFLKIAETDEIIALHCKAGLGRTGTLAGCYMIKNHGFTAREAIGWIRLCRAGSIIGPQQQYLLQYYNEMQRPQTDANQVHEPLVQLGSHSKRLIRNTGKGIKVNDNGENNRKGKWKRQDTARAPIRRPFRPAGDNLCVRATPINSFHPQPRKINQKEVNRGN
;
A
#
# COMPACT_ATOMS: atom_id res chain seq x y z
N MET A 1 -10.21 36.47 -3.07
CA MET A 1 -11.31 36.34 -4.04
C MET A 1 -12.39 35.35 -3.59
N ILE A 2 -12.05 34.26 -2.87
CA ILE A 2 -13.03 33.30 -2.32
C ILE A 2 -13.79 33.85 -1.08
N GLU A 3 -13.12 34.63 -0.22
CA GLU A 3 -13.74 35.20 0.99
C GLU A 3 -14.92 36.14 0.70
N ASN A 4 -14.90 36.85 -0.44
CA ASN A 4 -15.98 37.74 -0.86
C ASN A 4 -17.21 36.99 -1.40
N PHE A 5 -17.04 35.75 -1.90
CA PHE A 5 -18.18 34.98 -2.43
C PHE A 5 -19.05 34.39 -1.30
N MET A 6 -18.39 34.02 -0.19
CA MET A 6 -19.04 33.41 0.99
C MET A 6 -19.77 34.43 1.88
N THR A 7 -19.45 35.72 1.76
CA THR A 7 -19.96 36.77 2.66
C THR A 7 -21.11 37.61 2.08
N GLN A 8 -21.39 37.53 0.77
CA GLN A 8 -22.36 38.41 0.09
C GLN A 8 -23.52 37.71 -0.62
N SER A 9 -23.64 36.38 -0.54
CA SER A 9 -24.70 35.67 -1.24
C SER A 9 -25.46 34.70 -0.34
N ASN A 10 -26.79 34.87 -0.23
CA ASN A 10 -27.72 33.84 0.30
C ASN A 10 -27.90 32.67 -0.68
N MET A 11 -26.87 32.35 -1.47
CA MET A 11 -26.93 31.32 -2.50
C MET A 11 -26.63 29.96 -1.90
N MET A 12 -27.59 29.03 -2.02
CA MET A 12 -27.39 27.63 -1.65
C MET A 12 -26.62 26.91 -2.75
N LEU A 13 -25.46 26.35 -2.40
CA LEU A 13 -24.66 25.52 -3.31
C LEU A 13 -25.06 24.05 -3.17
N HIS A 14 -25.50 23.45 -4.27
CA HIS A 14 -25.83 22.02 -4.33
C HIS A 14 -24.66 21.21 -4.88
N PHE A 15 -24.00 20.43 -4.03
CA PHE A 15 -23.07 19.39 -4.46
C PHE A 15 -23.84 18.10 -4.72
N TYR A 16 -23.87 17.65 -5.98
CA TYR A 16 -24.60 16.44 -6.39
C TYR A 16 -23.70 15.51 -7.21
N VAL A 17 -24.06 14.23 -7.22
CA VAL A 17 -23.41 13.20 -8.03
C VAL A 17 -24.45 12.27 -8.64
N SER A 18 -24.04 11.50 -9.65
CA SER A 18 -24.89 10.49 -10.26
C SER A 18 -25.35 9.43 -9.24
N PRO A 19 -26.45 8.70 -9.52
CA PRO A 19 -26.96 7.68 -8.59
C PRO A 19 -26.03 6.46 -8.42
N ASN A 20 -24.94 6.38 -9.19
CA ASN A 20 -23.94 5.33 -9.12
C ASN A 20 -23.32 5.24 -7.70
N GLN A 21 -23.36 4.06 -7.09
CA GLN A 21 -22.90 3.88 -5.70
C GLN A 21 -21.41 4.18 -5.51
N SER A 22 -20.56 3.87 -6.49
CA SER A 22 -19.13 4.19 -6.43
C SER A 22 -18.89 5.70 -6.53
N ALA A 23 -19.63 6.40 -7.40
CA ALA A 23 -19.59 7.86 -7.47
C ALA A 23 -20.03 8.51 -6.15
N LYS A 24 -21.08 7.97 -5.50
CA LYS A 24 -21.52 8.42 -4.16
C LYS A 24 -20.43 8.23 -3.10
N SER A 25 -19.75 7.09 -3.05
CA SER A 25 -18.66 6.87 -2.10
C SER A 25 -17.49 7.83 -2.30
N ASN A 26 -17.08 8.06 -3.55
CA ASN A 26 -16.04 9.04 -3.87
C ASN A 26 -16.45 10.45 -3.43
N ALA A 27 -17.69 10.84 -3.73
CA ALA A 27 -18.25 12.13 -3.34
C ALA A 27 -18.31 12.30 -1.83
N ALA A 28 -18.66 11.23 -1.11
CA ALA A 28 -18.72 11.22 0.35
C ALA A 28 -17.35 11.44 0.98
N VAL A 29 -16.29 10.80 0.46
CA VAL A 29 -14.90 11.09 0.90
C VAL A 29 -14.54 12.54 0.57
N PHE A 30 -14.80 13.00 -0.65
CA PHE A 30 -14.44 14.35 -1.08
C PHE A 30 -15.07 15.44 -0.21
N ILE A 31 -16.40 15.42 -0.05
CA ILE A 31 -17.11 16.48 0.70
C ILE A 31 -16.81 16.39 2.20
N SER A 32 -16.62 15.20 2.76
CA SER A 32 -16.25 15.05 4.17
C SER A 32 -14.82 15.52 4.41
N SER A 33 -13.88 15.20 3.50
CA SER A 33 -12.50 15.71 3.56
C SER A 33 -12.46 17.24 3.48
N PHE A 34 -13.25 17.85 2.60
CA PHE A 34 -13.40 19.31 2.56
C PHE A 34 -13.83 19.88 3.91
N ARG A 35 -14.83 19.27 4.56
CA ARG A 35 -15.29 19.68 5.90
C ARG A 35 -14.21 19.49 6.97
N MET A 36 -13.42 18.42 6.90
CA MET A 36 -12.31 18.23 7.83
C MET A 36 -11.24 19.32 7.66
N LEU A 37 -10.84 19.59 6.42
CA LEU A 37 -9.72 20.49 6.11
C LEU A 37 -10.08 21.97 6.32
N HIS A 38 -11.26 22.39 5.85
CA HIS A 38 -11.66 23.80 5.87
C HIS A 38 -12.58 24.15 7.05
N CYS A 39 -13.39 23.21 7.54
CA CYS A 39 -14.27 23.45 8.69
C CYS A 39 -13.71 22.88 10.01
N LYS A 40 -12.49 22.31 9.99
CA LYS A 40 -11.76 21.79 11.17
C LYS A 40 -12.57 20.76 11.99
N MET A 41 -13.28 19.87 11.28
CA MET A 41 -14.07 18.78 11.88
C MET A 41 -13.28 17.47 11.92
N ASN A 42 -13.61 16.59 12.86
CA ASN A 42 -13.09 15.20 12.83
C ASN A 42 -13.83 14.33 11.80
N ALA A 43 -13.37 13.09 11.59
CA ALA A 43 -13.92 12.15 10.62
C ALA A 43 -15.41 11.86 10.87
N GLU A 44 -15.80 11.64 12.13
CA GLU A 44 -17.19 11.33 12.50
C GLU A 44 -18.14 12.51 12.28
N GLU A 45 -17.72 13.73 12.62
CA GLU A 45 -18.49 14.97 12.45
C GLU A 45 -18.64 15.35 10.98
N SER A 46 -17.57 15.23 10.21
CA SER A 46 -17.55 15.49 8.77
C SER A 46 -18.41 14.48 7.99
N PHE A 47 -18.51 13.24 8.47
CA PHE A 47 -19.36 12.22 7.86
C PHE A 47 -20.82 12.23 8.37
N LYS A 48 -21.11 12.85 9.53
CA LYS A 48 -22.44 12.80 10.20
C LYS A 48 -23.65 13.07 9.28
N PRO A 49 -23.65 14.08 8.39
CA PRO A 49 -24.79 14.34 7.49
C PRO A 49 -25.02 13.26 6.44
N LEU A 50 -24.00 12.45 6.12
CA LEU A 50 -24.09 11.37 5.14
C LEU A 50 -24.49 10.03 5.76
N ARG A 51 -24.57 9.93 7.10
CA ARG A 51 -25.00 8.70 7.80
C ARG A 51 -26.34 8.14 7.30
N PRO A 52 -27.39 8.96 7.03
CA PRO A 52 -28.68 8.45 6.53
C PRO A 52 -28.58 7.73 5.19
N ILE A 53 -27.57 8.03 4.37
CA ILE A 53 -27.36 7.40 3.06
C ILE A 53 -26.22 6.37 3.07
N SER A 54 -25.69 6.03 4.24
CA SER A 54 -24.51 5.16 4.38
C SER A 54 -24.70 3.78 3.74
N SER A 55 -25.92 3.22 3.80
CA SER A 55 -26.30 1.97 3.14
C SER A 55 -26.24 2.01 1.61
N THR A 56 -26.20 3.20 1.01
CA THR A 56 -26.08 3.39 -0.44
C THR A 56 -24.64 3.60 -0.90
N LEU A 57 -23.71 3.75 0.04
CA LEU A 57 -22.29 3.93 -0.23
C LEU A 57 -21.64 2.56 -0.40
N LYS A 58 -21.05 2.33 -1.56
CA LYS A 58 -20.30 1.10 -1.84
C LYS A 58 -18.91 1.16 -1.16
N PRO A 59 -18.49 0.15 -0.39
CA PRO A 59 -17.13 0.08 0.12
C PRO A 59 -16.08 0.12 -1.00
N PHE A 60 -14.93 0.70 -0.71
CA PHE A 60 -13.78 0.70 -1.61
C PHE A 60 -13.12 -0.68 -1.60
N ARG A 61 -12.80 -1.15 -2.81
CA ARG A 61 -12.07 -2.40 -3.05
C ARG A 61 -10.61 -2.12 -3.42
N ASP A 62 -9.80 -3.16 -3.47
CA ASP A 62 -8.44 -3.08 -3.97
C ASP A 62 -8.35 -3.07 -5.51
N ALA A 63 -7.12 -2.93 -6.02
CA ALA A 63 -6.81 -2.90 -7.45
C ALA A 63 -6.67 -4.31 -8.09
N SER A 64 -7.01 -5.39 -7.38
CA SER A 64 -6.98 -6.73 -7.95
C SER A 64 -8.13 -6.95 -8.95
N THR A 65 -7.94 -7.88 -9.88
CA THR A 65 -8.99 -8.38 -10.78
C THR A 65 -9.87 -9.45 -10.14
N LEU A 66 -9.53 -9.90 -8.94
CA LEU A 66 -10.27 -10.95 -8.21
C LEU A 66 -11.48 -10.35 -7.47
N PRO A 67 -12.43 -11.17 -6.98
CA PRO A 67 -13.46 -10.70 -6.08
C PRO A 67 -12.87 -10.02 -4.84
N SER A 68 -13.47 -8.91 -4.39
CA SER A 68 -13.01 -8.21 -3.19
C SER A 68 -13.24 -9.09 -1.97
N THR A 69 -12.21 -9.24 -1.15
CA THR A 69 -12.28 -9.92 0.16
C THR A 69 -12.17 -8.96 1.33
N PHE A 70 -12.00 -7.66 1.03
CA PHE A 70 -11.79 -6.61 2.01
C PHE A 70 -12.60 -5.38 1.61
N ASP A 71 -13.49 -4.94 2.49
CA ASP A 71 -14.28 -3.74 2.30
C ASP A 71 -13.67 -2.61 3.11
N LEU A 72 -13.24 -1.54 2.44
CA LEU A 72 -12.76 -0.32 3.08
C LEU A 72 -13.85 0.75 3.02
N SER A 73 -14.33 1.21 4.17
CA SER A 73 -15.44 2.17 4.22
C SER A 73 -14.98 3.61 3.96
N VAL A 74 -15.93 4.51 3.70
CA VAL A 74 -15.67 5.96 3.65
C VAL A 74 -15.08 6.45 4.96
N LEU A 75 -15.60 5.98 6.09
CA LEU A 75 -15.13 6.41 7.42
C LEU A 75 -13.71 5.92 7.71
N ASP A 76 -13.32 4.74 7.23
CA ASP A 76 -11.93 4.25 7.36
C ASP A 76 -10.94 5.19 6.65
N CYS A 77 -11.29 5.65 5.44
CA CYS A 77 -10.47 6.62 4.71
C CYS A 77 -10.38 7.98 5.42
N LEU A 78 -11.51 8.47 5.95
CA LEU A 78 -11.55 9.75 6.67
C LEU A 78 -10.77 9.69 7.99
N ARG A 79 -10.83 8.58 8.72
CA ARG A 79 -10.01 8.38 9.93
C ARG A 79 -8.52 8.31 9.60
N GLY A 80 -8.14 7.66 8.49
CA GLY A 80 -6.77 7.67 8.00
C GLY A 80 -6.28 9.09 7.68
N LEU A 81 -7.11 9.90 7.01
CA LEU A 81 -6.82 11.31 6.76
C LEU A 81 -6.72 12.12 8.06
N GLN A 82 -7.65 11.91 9.01
CA GLN A 82 -7.61 12.58 10.31
C GLN A 82 -6.29 12.31 11.03
N HIS A 83 -5.90 11.05 11.13
CA HIS A 83 -4.66 10.66 11.80
C HIS A 83 -3.43 11.29 11.11
N ALA A 84 -3.41 11.32 9.77
CA ALA A 84 -2.35 12.00 9.01
C ALA A 84 -2.29 13.52 9.28
N ILE A 85 -3.45 14.19 9.43
CA ILE A 85 -3.50 15.61 9.80
C ILE A 85 -2.98 15.81 11.23
N GLU A 86 -3.38 14.96 12.17
CA GLU A 86 -2.96 15.02 13.58
C GLU A 86 -1.44 14.82 13.74
N LEU A 87 -0.83 14.00 12.88
CA LEU A 87 0.62 13.81 12.81
C LEU A 87 1.35 14.88 11.99
N GLY A 88 0.63 15.83 11.40
CA GLY A 88 1.20 16.90 10.56
C GLY A 88 1.67 16.43 9.18
N TRP A 89 1.25 15.26 8.71
CA TRP A 89 1.63 14.73 7.39
C TRP A 89 0.87 15.38 6.24
N PHE A 90 -0.29 15.96 6.51
CA PHE A 90 -1.07 16.68 5.52
C PHE A 90 -1.56 18.01 6.07
N ASN A 91 -1.27 19.07 5.34
CA ASN A 91 -1.79 20.40 5.59
C ASN A 91 -2.19 21.03 4.25
N ILE A 92 -3.45 21.40 4.11
CA ILE A 92 -4.00 21.97 2.87
C ILE A 92 -3.36 23.31 2.50
N ASP A 93 -2.91 24.08 3.48
CA ASP A 93 -2.35 25.41 3.27
C ASP A 93 -0.90 25.37 2.77
N THR A 94 -0.20 24.25 3.00
CA THR A 94 1.21 24.06 2.60
C THR A 94 1.39 22.95 1.58
N PHE A 95 0.33 22.23 1.19
CA PHE A 95 0.40 21.17 0.20
C PHE A 95 0.72 21.76 -1.17
N ASP A 96 1.75 21.22 -1.83
CA ASP A 96 2.16 21.63 -3.17
C ASP A 96 1.58 20.64 -4.22
N PRO A 97 0.45 20.97 -4.87
CA PRO A 97 -0.16 20.10 -5.86
C PRO A 97 0.68 19.98 -7.15
N GLU A 98 1.51 20.98 -7.47
CA GLU A 98 2.33 20.97 -8.67
C GLU A 98 3.50 20.00 -8.52
N THR A 99 4.22 20.08 -7.39
CA THR A 99 5.27 19.09 -7.08
C THR A 99 4.69 17.69 -6.98
N TRP A 100 3.53 17.54 -6.34
CA TRP A 100 2.85 16.25 -6.24
C TRP A 100 2.54 15.64 -7.61
N ALA A 101 1.86 16.39 -8.49
CA ALA A 101 1.50 15.92 -9.82
C ALA A 101 2.74 15.63 -10.68
N ARG A 102 3.80 16.44 -10.52
CA ARG A 102 5.06 16.26 -11.23
C ARG A 102 5.72 14.92 -10.89
N ILE A 103 5.88 14.59 -9.61
CA ILE A 103 6.56 13.34 -9.22
C ILE A 103 5.68 12.09 -9.41
N GLU A 104 4.35 12.25 -9.43
CA GLU A 104 3.41 11.17 -9.76
C GLU A 104 3.49 10.75 -11.24
N ALA A 105 3.98 11.61 -12.13
CA ALA A 105 4.10 11.28 -13.55
C ALA A 105 5.05 10.08 -13.80
N ILE A 106 4.67 9.21 -14.74
CA ILE A 106 5.39 7.96 -15.03
C ILE A 106 6.83 8.23 -15.47
N GLU A 107 7.02 9.27 -16.27
CA GLU A 107 8.32 9.73 -16.76
C GLU A 107 9.26 10.20 -15.64
N ASN A 108 8.69 10.70 -14.54
CA ASN A 108 9.45 11.22 -13.42
C ASN A 108 9.68 10.15 -12.35
N GLY A 109 8.92 9.05 -12.34
CA GLY A 109 9.17 7.89 -11.49
C GLY A 109 7.94 7.27 -10.85
N ASP A 110 6.74 7.80 -11.13
CA ASP A 110 5.48 7.32 -10.55
C ASP A 110 5.59 7.22 -9.02
N MET A 111 5.84 8.36 -8.37
CA MET A 111 6.16 8.46 -6.95
C MET A 111 5.08 9.21 -6.16
N ASN A 112 4.90 8.85 -4.90
CA ASN A 112 4.08 9.59 -3.94
C ASN A 112 4.67 9.51 -2.54
N TRP A 113 4.66 10.62 -1.80
CA TRP A 113 4.95 10.60 -0.38
C TRP A 113 3.83 9.88 0.37
N LEU A 114 4.19 8.88 1.17
CA LEU A 114 3.28 8.24 2.13
C LEU A 114 3.41 8.89 3.51
N ILE A 115 4.64 9.28 3.85
CA ILE A 115 4.98 10.07 5.04
C ILE A 115 5.96 11.16 4.57
N PRO A 116 5.60 12.46 4.63
CA PRO A 116 6.46 13.54 4.15
C PRO A 116 7.85 13.48 4.78
N ASN A 117 8.89 13.67 3.96
CA ASN A 117 10.30 13.66 4.39
C ASN A 117 10.74 12.39 5.12
N LYS A 118 10.01 11.28 4.96
CA LYS A 118 10.37 10.01 5.62
C LYS A 118 10.21 8.78 4.72
N LEU A 119 9.06 8.64 4.05
CA LEU A 119 8.75 7.44 3.29
C LEU A 119 8.04 7.77 1.97
N LEU A 120 8.77 7.60 0.88
CA LEU A 120 8.31 7.75 -0.50
C LEU A 120 8.07 6.38 -1.12
N ALA A 121 6.91 6.17 -1.74
CA ALA A 121 6.61 4.98 -2.54
C ALA A 121 6.76 5.30 -4.02
N PHE A 122 7.39 4.42 -4.80
CA PHE A 122 7.56 4.62 -6.24
C PHE A 122 7.55 3.32 -7.05
N ALA A 123 7.39 3.42 -8.37
CA ALA A 123 7.51 2.28 -9.29
C ALA A 123 8.99 1.92 -9.55
N SER A 124 9.26 0.64 -9.88
CA SER A 124 10.63 0.24 -10.20
C SER A 124 11.11 0.99 -11.45
N PRO A 125 12.29 1.64 -11.40
CA PRO A 125 12.94 2.10 -12.60
C PRO A 125 13.46 0.89 -13.40
N TYR A 126 13.81 1.15 -14.65
CA TYR A 126 14.35 0.18 -15.59
C TYR A 126 15.69 0.67 -16.15
N SER A 127 16.55 -0.25 -16.57
CA SER A 127 17.82 0.09 -17.23
C SER A 127 17.63 0.81 -18.58
N THR A 128 16.47 0.63 -19.23
CA THR A 128 16.10 1.32 -20.46
C THR A 128 14.81 2.12 -20.27
N ASN A 129 14.73 3.29 -20.92
CA ASN A 129 13.58 4.19 -20.83
C ASN A 129 12.38 3.77 -21.69
N ILE A 130 12.53 2.72 -22.50
CA ILE A 130 11.49 2.14 -23.34
C ILE A 130 11.48 0.62 -23.11
N LEU A 131 10.31 0.09 -22.77
CA LEU A 131 10.07 -1.34 -22.67
C LEU A 131 9.56 -1.94 -24.00
N PRO A 132 9.69 -3.26 -24.18
CA PRO A 132 9.02 -3.96 -25.28
C PRO A 132 7.52 -3.61 -25.32
N GLY A 133 7.06 -3.07 -26.45
CA GLY A 133 5.69 -2.55 -26.61
C GLY A 133 5.60 -1.01 -26.63
N GLY A 134 6.73 -0.29 -26.51
CA GLY A 134 6.78 1.17 -26.69
C GLY A 134 6.39 1.96 -25.44
N PHE A 135 6.21 1.29 -24.30
CA PHE A 135 5.90 1.94 -23.03
C PHE A 135 7.14 2.69 -22.51
N ARG A 136 6.98 3.99 -22.29
CA ARG A 136 8.00 4.81 -21.63
C ARG A 136 7.97 4.56 -20.12
N VAL A 137 9.15 4.41 -19.54
CA VAL A 137 9.35 4.18 -18.11
C VAL A 137 10.52 5.00 -17.58
N ALA A 138 10.50 5.28 -16.29
CA ALA A 138 11.60 5.92 -15.61
C ALA A 138 12.84 5.01 -15.53
N THR A 139 14.01 5.63 -15.50
CA THR A 139 15.31 4.96 -15.31
C THR A 139 16.00 5.54 -14.09
N PRO A 140 17.06 4.92 -13.56
CA PRO A 140 17.83 5.53 -12.48
C PRO A 140 18.30 6.95 -12.83
N ALA A 141 18.67 7.21 -14.09
CA ALA A 141 19.07 8.53 -14.56
C ALA A 141 17.97 9.61 -14.42
N THR A 142 16.69 9.24 -14.51
CA THR A 142 15.58 10.19 -14.30
C THR A 142 15.18 10.30 -12.83
N VAL A 143 15.25 9.20 -12.08
CA VAL A 143 14.83 9.14 -10.67
C VAL A 143 15.86 9.75 -9.71
N ILE A 144 17.16 9.56 -9.97
CA ILE A 144 18.24 10.03 -9.08
C ILE A 144 18.22 11.55 -8.85
N PRO A 145 18.07 12.41 -9.88
CA PRO A 145 17.96 13.86 -9.68
C PRO A 145 16.78 14.23 -8.78
N GLU A 146 15.62 13.60 -8.99
CA GLU A 146 14.44 13.82 -8.14
C GLU A 146 14.69 13.38 -6.70
N PHE A 147 15.33 12.23 -6.50
CA PHE A 147 15.67 11.74 -5.15
C PHE A 147 16.61 12.70 -4.41
N LYS A 148 17.57 13.32 -5.11
CA LYS A 148 18.43 14.35 -4.51
C LYS A 148 17.63 15.58 -4.11
N ASN A 149 16.73 16.05 -4.98
CA ASN A 149 15.87 17.20 -4.68
C ASN A 149 14.91 16.94 -3.51
N LEU A 150 14.43 15.70 -3.40
CA LEU A 150 13.53 15.24 -2.34
C LEU A 150 14.25 14.85 -1.05
N GLY A 151 15.59 14.90 -1.01
CA GLY A 151 16.39 14.53 0.16
C GLY A 151 16.40 13.04 0.50
N ILE A 152 16.06 12.16 -0.44
CA ILE A 152 16.11 10.70 -0.22
C ILE A 152 17.54 10.29 0.13
N THR A 153 17.69 9.41 1.12
CA THR A 153 19.00 8.89 1.56
C THR A 153 19.14 7.39 1.34
N HIS A 154 18.04 6.64 1.32
CA HIS A 154 18.05 5.18 1.21
C HIS A 154 16.98 4.66 0.23
N VAL A 155 17.40 3.86 -0.75
CA VAL A 155 16.51 3.14 -1.66
C VAL A 155 16.35 1.69 -1.21
N ILE A 156 15.11 1.22 -1.07
CA ILE A 156 14.80 -0.17 -0.71
C ILE A 156 14.05 -0.83 -1.86
N ARG A 157 14.62 -1.92 -2.39
CA ARG A 157 14.04 -2.70 -3.50
C ARG A 157 13.41 -4.00 -3.00
N LEU A 158 12.14 -4.20 -3.34
CA LEU A 158 11.35 -5.38 -2.94
C LEU A 158 11.14 -6.41 -4.07
N ASN A 159 11.55 -6.08 -5.30
CA ASN A 159 11.37 -6.91 -6.49
C ASN A 159 12.69 -7.37 -7.10
N LYS A 160 12.59 -8.29 -8.08
CA LYS A 160 13.73 -8.69 -8.90
C LYS A 160 14.35 -7.45 -9.56
N PRO A 161 15.67 -7.43 -9.76
CA PRO A 161 16.36 -6.30 -10.37
C PRO A 161 15.88 -6.05 -11.80
N PHE A 162 15.52 -4.80 -12.08
CA PHE A 162 15.26 -4.26 -13.43
C PHE A 162 16.25 -3.15 -13.81
N TYR A 163 17.12 -2.78 -12.88
CA TYR A 163 18.19 -1.78 -12.98
C TYR A 163 19.35 -2.23 -12.08
N ASP A 164 20.54 -1.65 -12.27
CA ASP A 164 21.69 -1.96 -11.41
C ASP A 164 21.67 -1.08 -10.15
N CYS A 165 21.75 -1.70 -8.97
CA CYS A 165 21.78 -0.96 -7.71
C CYS A 165 23.02 -0.05 -7.58
N GLU A 166 24.10 -0.36 -8.29
CA GLU A 166 25.32 0.45 -8.26
C GLU A 166 25.10 1.87 -8.79
N GLU A 167 24.13 2.09 -9.70
CA GLU A 167 23.77 3.44 -10.18
C GLU A 167 23.33 4.36 -9.02
N PHE A 168 22.58 3.83 -8.06
CA PHE A 168 22.18 4.57 -6.87
C PHE A 168 23.31 4.70 -5.85
N LYS A 169 24.09 3.64 -5.62
CA LYS A 169 25.21 3.69 -4.67
C LYS A 169 26.28 4.70 -5.10
N GLN A 170 26.64 4.71 -6.39
CA GLN A 170 27.58 5.68 -6.96
C GLN A 170 27.04 7.12 -6.90
N ALA A 171 25.72 7.30 -6.92
CA ALA A 171 25.08 8.60 -6.74
C ALA A 171 24.98 9.05 -5.28
N GLY A 172 25.44 8.23 -4.32
CA GLY A 172 25.52 8.56 -2.90
C GLY A 172 24.37 8.00 -2.04
N PHE A 173 23.48 7.17 -2.60
CA PHE A 173 22.38 6.59 -1.83
C PHE A 173 22.78 5.26 -1.19
N LYS A 174 22.24 4.97 -0.01
CA LYS A 174 22.21 3.60 0.50
C LYS A 174 21.21 2.79 -0.34
N HIS A 175 21.49 1.52 -0.55
CA HIS A 175 20.62 0.63 -1.31
C HIS A 175 20.51 -0.74 -0.64
N THR A 176 19.29 -1.16 -0.29
CA THR A 176 19.00 -2.44 0.36
C THR A 176 18.03 -3.28 -0.46
N GLU A 177 18.35 -4.56 -0.63
CA GLU A 177 17.50 -5.56 -1.26
C GLU A 177 16.70 -6.32 -0.21
N LEU A 178 15.38 -6.17 -0.24
CA LEU A 178 14.43 -6.88 0.61
C LEU A 178 13.41 -7.64 -0.25
N TYR A 179 13.92 -8.52 -1.11
CA TYR A 179 13.10 -9.23 -2.10
C TYR A 179 12.10 -10.20 -1.46
N PHE A 180 10.84 -10.12 -1.91
CA PHE A 180 9.85 -11.18 -1.71
C PHE A 180 8.86 -11.27 -2.88
N LEU A 181 8.13 -12.39 -2.94
CA LEU A 181 7.32 -12.77 -4.10
C LEU A 181 6.20 -11.76 -4.38
N ASP A 182 5.95 -11.50 -5.67
CA ASP A 182 4.89 -10.58 -6.07
C ASP A 182 3.51 -11.12 -5.69
N GLY A 183 2.67 -10.24 -5.13
CA GLY A 183 1.34 -10.61 -4.62
C GLY A 183 1.32 -11.39 -3.30
N SER A 184 2.47 -11.76 -2.73
CA SER A 184 2.54 -12.38 -1.40
C SER A 184 2.56 -11.35 -0.27
N THR A 185 2.52 -11.83 0.96
CA THR A 185 2.78 -11.05 2.18
C THR A 185 4.30 -11.06 2.49
N PRO A 186 4.82 -10.06 3.23
CA PRO A 186 6.24 -10.01 3.56
C PRO A 186 6.59 -11.15 4.55
N PRO A 187 7.70 -11.87 4.35
CA PRO A 187 8.27 -12.73 5.38
C PRO A 187 8.66 -11.92 6.62
N GLN A 188 8.59 -12.54 7.80
CA GLN A 188 8.85 -11.84 9.07
C GLN A 188 10.22 -11.15 9.10
N HIS A 189 11.30 -11.82 8.67
CA HIS A 189 12.64 -11.22 8.64
C HIS A 189 12.73 -10.01 7.71
N ILE A 190 12.03 -10.01 6.57
CA ILE A 190 11.97 -8.88 5.64
C ILE A 190 11.27 -7.68 6.30
N LEU A 191 10.17 -7.93 7.01
CA LEU A 191 9.48 -6.89 7.75
C LEU A 191 10.40 -6.31 8.85
N GLU A 192 11.04 -7.16 9.63
CA GLU A 192 11.95 -6.72 10.70
C GLU A 192 13.12 -5.89 10.17
N ASP A 193 13.74 -6.31 9.08
CA ASP A 193 14.86 -5.57 8.48
C ASP A 193 14.38 -4.24 7.87
N PHE A 194 13.21 -4.21 7.24
CA PHE A 194 12.60 -2.95 6.79
C PHE A 194 12.33 -2.00 7.97
N LEU A 195 11.73 -2.49 9.05
CA LEU A 195 11.42 -1.67 10.22
C LEU A 195 12.68 -1.12 10.87
N LYS A 196 13.75 -1.92 11.00
CA LYS A 196 15.06 -1.44 11.53
C LYS A 196 15.58 -0.24 10.72
N ILE A 197 15.43 -0.26 9.40
CA ILE A 197 15.84 0.84 8.52
C ILE A 197 14.88 2.03 8.68
N ALA A 198 13.57 1.78 8.63
CA ALA A 198 12.53 2.79 8.77
C ALA A 198 12.55 3.52 10.11
N GLU A 199 13.08 2.91 11.16
CA GLU A 199 13.21 3.49 12.50
C GLU A 199 14.46 4.36 12.68
N THR A 200 15.34 4.45 11.68
CA THR A 200 16.48 5.38 11.67
C THR A 200 16.08 6.78 11.19
N ASP A 201 17.02 7.72 11.13
CA ASP A 201 16.81 9.07 10.54
C ASP A 201 16.82 9.09 9.01
N GLU A 202 16.89 7.93 8.36
CA GLU A 202 16.94 7.85 6.89
C GLU A 202 15.60 8.21 6.23
N ILE A 203 15.70 8.90 5.09
CA ILE A 203 14.59 9.22 4.21
C ILE A 203 14.53 8.18 3.11
N ILE A 204 13.46 7.37 3.13
CA ILE A 204 13.39 6.10 2.40
C ILE A 204 12.57 6.26 1.13
N ALA A 205 13.13 5.82 0.01
CA ALA A 205 12.38 5.50 -1.20
C ALA A 205 12.18 3.98 -1.30
N LEU A 206 10.95 3.53 -1.10
CA LEU A 206 10.57 2.11 -1.09
C LEU A 206 9.86 1.75 -2.39
N HIS A 207 10.33 0.72 -3.09
CA HIS A 207 9.64 0.23 -4.29
C HIS A 207 9.56 -1.29 -4.41
N CYS A 208 8.54 -1.71 -5.15
CA CYS A 208 8.45 -3.04 -5.74
C CYS A 208 8.37 -2.86 -7.26
N LYS A 209 7.59 -3.68 -7.97
CA LYS A 209 7.40 -3.47 -9.42
C LYS A 209 6.62 -2.19 -9.72
N ALA A 210 5.41 -2.06 -9.19
CA ALA A 210 4.53 -0.90 -9.42
C ALA A 210 4.49 0.07 -8.23
N GLY A 211 5.18 -0.23 -7.13
CA GLY A 211 5.11 0.61 -5.92
C GLY A 211 3.77 0.59 -5.20
N LEU A 212 2.96 -0.48 -5.31
CA LEU A 212 1.59 -0.53 -4.79
C LEU A 212 1.40 -1.60 -3.72
N GLY A 213 1.44 -2.89 -4.09
CA GLY A 213 1.13 -3.99 -3.19
C GLY A 213 2.16 -4.15 -2.06
N ARG A 214 3.31 -4.76 -2.38
CA ARG A 214 4.40 -5.02 -1.44
C ARG A 214 4.90 -3.77 -0.71
N THR A 215 5.06 -2.68 -1.47
CA THR A 215 5.45 -1.35 -0.96
C THR A 215 4.45 -0.83 0.07
N GLY A 216 3.17 -0.81 -0.29
CA GLY A 216 2.12 -0.35 0.61
C GLY A 216 1.98 -1.24 1.85
N THR A 217 2.21 -2.55 1.74
CA THR A 217 2.15 -3.46 2.89
C THR A 217 3.22 -3.15 3.93
N LEU A 218 4.49 -3.01 3.52
CA LEU A 218 5.55 -2.67 4.46
C LEU A 218 5.36 -1.26 5.04
N ALA A 219 4.99 -0.29 4.22
CA ALA A 219 4.65 1.06 4.68
C ALA A 219 3.49 1.04 5.70
N GLY A 220 2.45 0.25 5.46
CA GLY A 220 1.33 0.07 6.38
C GLY A 220 1.75 -0.53 7.72
N CYS A 221 2.63 -1.54 7.71
CA CYS A 221 3.18 -2.09 8.96
C CYS A 221 3.93 -1.02 9.77
N TYR A 222 4.74 -0.19 9.11
CA TYR A 222 5.44 0.91 9.79
C TYR A 222 4.47 1.96 10.36
N MET A 223 3.44 2.35 9.60
CA MET A 223 2.39 3.26 10.10
C MET A 223 1.65 2.70 11.32
N ILE A 224 1.35 1.40 11.33
CA ILE A 224 0.71 0.73 12.47
C ILE A 224 1.64 0.73 13.68
N LYS A 225 2.89 0.27 13.51
CA LYS A 225 3.84 0.10 14.63
C LYS A 225 4.30 1.43 15.22
N ASN A 226 4.65 2.39 14.36
CA ASN A 226 5.37 3.60 14.78
C ASN A 226 4.47 4.83 14.89
N HIS A 227 3.29 4.79 14.27
CA HIS A 227 2.39 5.94 14.19
C HIS A 227 0.96 5.62 14.64
N GLY A 228 0.71 4.45 15.22
CA GLY A 228 -0.57 4.14 15.89
C GLY A 228 -1.77 3.99 14.98
N PHE A 229 -1.60 3.90 13.66
CA PHE A 229 -2.72 3.68 12.74
C PHE A 229 -3.38 2.32 13.00
N THR A 230 -4.70 2.24 12.86
CA THR A 230 -5.34 0.95 12.61
C THR A 230 -5.00 0.46 11.20
N ALA A 231 -5.12 -0.85 10.95
CA ALA A 231 -4.88 -1.39 9.62
C ALA A 231 -5.77 -0.74 8.54
N ARG A 232 -7.04 -0.43 8.88
CA ARG A 232 -7.99 0.20 7.94
C ARG A 232 -7.64 1.65 7.67
N GLU A 233 -7.25 2.39 8.70
CA GLU A 233 -6.76 3.76 8.56
C GLU A 233 -5.50 3.83 7.71
N ALA A 234 -4.52 2.94 7.95
CA ALA A 234 -3.29 2.88 7.17
C ALA A 234 -3.58 2.59 5.69
N ILE A 235 -4.46 1.62 5.39
CA ILE A 235 -4.88 1.33 4.01
C ILE A 235 -5.59 2.55 3.40
N GLY A 236 -6.48 3.19 4.14
CA GLY A 236 -7.20 4.39 3.71
C GLY A 236 -6.26 5.54 3.35
N TRP A 237 -5.37 5.90 4.27
CA TRP A 237 -4.37 6.96 4.07
C TRP A 237 -3.43 6.65 2.91
N ILE A 238 -2.83 5.46 2.88
CA ILE A 238 -1.90 5.08 1.81
C ILE A 238 -2.61 5.13 0.44
N ARG A 239 -3.91 4.82 0.35
CA ARG A 239 -4.67 4.90 -0.91
C ARG A 239 -5.09 6.32 -1.28
N LEU A 240 -5.24 7.23 -0.31
CA LEU A 240 -5.39 8.66 -0.57
C LEU A 240 -4.11 9.25 -1.15
N CYS A 241 -2.94 8.83 -0.64
CA CYS A 241 -1.64 9.23 -1.18
C CYS A 241 -1.27 8.51 -2.49
N ARG A 242 -1.59 7.23 -2.62
CA ARG A 242 -1.17 6.41 -3.77
C ARG A 242 -2.21 5.35 -4.08
N ALA A 243 -3.10 5.68 -5.01
CA ALA A 243 -4.26 4.87 -5.36
C ALA A 243 -3.88 3.45 -5.83
N GLY A 244 -4.59 2.45 -5.29
CA GLY A 244 -4.41 1.03 -5.63
C GLY A 244 -3.37 0.29 -4.81
N SER A 245 -2.77 0.94 -3.82
CA SER A 245 -1.83 0.31 -2.88
C SER A 245 -2.51 -0.76 -2.01
N ILE A 246 -1.70 -1.76 -1.61
CA ILE A 246 -2.07 -2.91 -0.76
C ILE A 246 -3.14 -3.78 -1.43
N ILE A 247 -2.71 -4.92 -1.98
CA ILE A 247 -3.50 -5.69 -2.97
C ILE A 247 -3.76 -7.12 -2.47
N GLY A 248 -5.00 -7.57 -2.61
CA GLY A 248 -5.46 -8.92 -2.32
C GLY A 248 -5.17 -9.33 -0.87
N PRO A 249 -4.47 -10.45 -0.64
CA PRO A 249 -4.23 -11.00 0.70
C PRO A 249 -3.40 -10.08 1.61
N GLN A 250 -2.73 -9.09 1.06
CA GLN A 250 -1.94 -8.11 1.82
C GLN A 250 -2.80 -7.23 2.74
N GLN A 251 -4.07 -7.01 2.40
CA GLN A 251 -5.00 -6.25 3.24
C GLN A 251 -5.32 -7.01 4.54
N GLN A 252 -5.54 -8.32 4.43
CA GLN A 252 -5.81 -9.22 5.55
C GLN A 252 -4.57 -9.40 6.42
N TYR A 253 -3.39 -9.44 5.80
CA TYR A 253 -2.13 -9.44 6.53
C TYR A 253 -1.97 -8.21 7.43
N LEU A 254 -2.31 -7.00 6.95
CA LEU A 254 -2.26 -5.81 7.80
C LEU A 254 -3.23 -5.86 8.98
N LEU A 255 -4.42 -6.46 8.80
CA LEU A 255 -5.34 -6.69 9.92
C LEU A 255 -4.74 -7.65 10.95
N GLN A 256 -4.13 -8.75 10.49
CA GLN A 256 -3.47 -9.72 11.37
C GLN A 256 -2.32 -9.06 12.13
N TYR A 257 -1.46 -8.34 11.42
CA TYR A 257 -0.33 -7.61 12.00
C TYR A 257 -0.79 -6.57 13.04
N TYR A 258 -1.81 -5.77 12.74
CA TYR A 258 -2.39 -4.83 13.71
C TYR A 258 -2.87 -5.58 14.97
N ASN A 259 -3.61 -6.66 14.82
CA ASN A 259 -4.11 -7.42 15.97
C ASN A 259 -2.97 -8.03 16.81
N GLU A 260 -1.88 -8.47 16.19
CA GLU A 260 -0.69 -8.96 16.88
C GLU A 260 -0.01 -7.85 17.68
N MET A 261 0.11 -6.65 17.12
CA MET A 261 0.67 -5.48 17.79
C MET A 261 -0.16 -4.99 18.99
N GLN A 262 -1.48 -5.25 19.00
CA GLN A 262 -2.35 -4.90 20.12
C GLN A 262 -2.32 -5.94 21.26
N ARG A 263 -1.71 -7.11 21.07
CA ARG A 263 -1.64 -8.11 22.15
C ARG A 263 -0.67 -7.63 23.23
N PRO A 264 -1.03 -7.79 24.52
CA PRO A 264 -0.07 -7.58 25.60
C PRO A 264 1.14 -8.48 25.35
N GLN A 265 2.36 -7.94 25.45
CA GLN A 265 3.54 -8.79 25.50
C GLN A 265 3.47 -9.58 26.81
N THR A 266 3.03 -10.82 26.75
CA THR A 266 3.19 -11.75 27.87
C THR A 266 4.68 -12.05 27.96
N ASP A 267 5.31 -11.69 29.09
CA ASP A 267 6.73 -11.94 29.35
C ASP A 267 7.08 -13.41 29.03
N ALA A 268 7.76 -13.62 27.91
CA ALA A 268 8.30 -14.91 27.51
C ALA A 268 9.61 -15.24 28.28
N ASN A 269 9.63 -14.90 29.58
CA ASN A 269 10.73 -15.15 30.51
C ASN A 269 10.19 -15.72 31.83
N GLN A 270 9.41 -16.78 31.76
CA GLN A 270 9.35 -17.76 32.84
C GLN A 270 9.74 -19.11 32.26
N VAL A 271 11.04 -19.40 32.36
CA VAL A 271 11.56 -20.76 32.30
C VAL A 271 10.92 -21.50 33.48
N HIS A 272 9.89 -22.30 33.21
CA HIS A 272 9.40 -23.25 34.20
C HIS A 272 10.52 -24.27 34.44
N GLU A 273 11.20 -24.16 35.59
CA GLU A 273 11.97 -25.27 36.13
C GLU A 273 11.04 -26.49 36.32
N PRO A 274 11.50 -27.72 36.03
CA PRO A 274 10.72 -28.90 36.35
C PRO A 274 10.64 -29.05 37.87
N LEU A 275 9.41 -28.99 38.40
CA LEU A 275 9.13 -29.30 39.81
C LEU A 275 9.59 -30.73 40.14
N VAL A 276 10.65 -30.83 40.94
CA VAL A 276 11.05 -32.06 41.63
C VAL A 276 9.98 -32.35 42.69
N GLN A 277 9.08 -33.32 42.41
CA GLN A 277 8.16 -33.82 43.42
C GLN A 277 8.91 -34.70 44.43
N LEU A 278 9.20 -34.12 45.59
CA LEU A 278 9.58 -34.84 46.81
C LEU A 278 8.41 -35.72 47.26
N GLY A 279 8.65 -37.03 47.29
CA GLY A 279 7.67 -38.03 47.69
C GLY A 279 7.34 -37.95 49.18
N SER A 280 6.05 -38.01 49.50
CA SER A 280 5.55 -38.38 50.82
C SER A 280 4.75 -39.67 50.73
N HIS A 281 5.21 -40.65 51.50
CA HIS A 281 4.72 -42.01 51.62
C HIS A 281 3.27 -42.09 52.10
N SER A 282 2.47 -42.97 51.49
CA SER A 282 1.42 -43.68 52.24
C SER A 282 1.16 -45.07 51.66
N LYS A 283 1.16 -46.06 52.55
CA LYS A 283 1.11 -47.52 52.29
C LYS A 283 -0.33 -48.02 52.22
N ARG A 284 -0.62 -48.93 51.27
CA ARG A 284 -1.56 -50.11 51.28
C ARG A 284 -2.10 -50.34 49.86
N LEU A 285 -2.35 -51.54 49.31
CA LEU A 285 -2.24 -52.94 49.73
C LEU A 285 -2.30 -53.80 48.43
N ILE A 286 -1.33 -54.72 48.29
CA ILE A 286 -1.30 -56.01 47.56
C ILE A 286 -2.46 -56.39 46.60
N ARG A 287 -2.13 -56.72 45.33
CA ARG A 287 -2.36 -58.06 44.75
C ARG A 287 -1.50 -58.31 43.50
N ASN A 288 -0.95 -59.52 43.47
CA ASN A 288 0.12 -60.01 42.63
C ASN A 288 -0.43 -61.09 41.69
N THR A 289 -0.23 -60.95 40.38
CA THR A 289 -0.23 -61.99 39.35
C THR A 289 0.26 -61.26 38.09
N GLY A 290 1.35 -61.57 37.40
CA GLY A 290 2.14 -62.78 37.25
C GLY A 290 2.48 -62.88 35.75
N LYS A 291 3.73 -63.24 35.43
CA LYS A 291 4.34 -63.40 34.09
C LYS A 291 4.69 -62.06 33.41
N GLY A 292 5.95 -61.69 33.17
CA GLY A 292 7.11 -62.50 32.82
C GLY A 292 7.22 -62.56 31.30
N ILE A 293 8.19 -61.82 30.73
CA ILE A 293 9.14 -62.24 29.67
C ILE A 293 10.07 -61.05 29.41
N LYS A 294 11.38 -61.33 29.54
CA LYS A 294 12.51 -60.51 29.12
C LYS A 294 12.68 -60.63 27.60
N VAL A 295 13.35 -59.65 26.98
CA VAL A 295 14.66 -59.80 26.29
C VAL A 295 14.83 -58.67 25.25
N ASN A 296 15.76 -57.79 25.61
CA ASN A 296 16.88 -57.17 24.87
C ASN A 296 16.91 -57.04 23.34
N ASP A 297 17.37 -55.84 22.97
CA ASP A 297 18.50 -55.50 22.09
C ASP A 297 18.66 -56.18 20.73
N ASN A 298 18.66 -55.35 19.68
CA ASN A 298 19.87 -54.91 18.95
C ASN A 298 19.51 -54.51 17.52
N GLY A 299 20.28 -53.57 16.97
CA GLY A 299 20.63 -53.64 15.55
C GLY A 299 20.43 -52.37 14.75
N GLU A 300 21.48 -51.56 14.70
CA GLU A 300 21.80 -50.64 13.62
C GLU A 300 21.69 -51.31 12.23
N ASN A 301 21.17 -50.61 11.21
CA ASN A 301 21.99 -50.18 10.08
C ASN A 301 21.22 -49.48 8.94
N ASN A 302 21.80 -48.36 8.50
CA ASN A 302 21.96 -47.89 7.12
C ASN A 302 20.77 -47.89 6.14
N ARG A 303 20.47 -46.70 5.60
CA ARG A 303 20.28 -46.51 4.14
C ARG A 303 20.51 -45.05 3.70
N LYS A 304 21.58 -44.88 2.91
CA LYS A 304 21.88 -43.70 2.08
C LYS A 304 20.82 -43.54 0.98
N GLY A 305 20.22 -42.35 0.85
CA GLY A 305 19.34 -41.98 -0.26
C GLY A 305 19.99 -40.87 -1.12
N LYS A 306 20.48 -41.24 -2.31
CA LYS A 306 20.91 -40.34 -3.38
C LYS A 306 19.68 -39.71 -4.04
N TRP A 307 19.61 -38.38 -4.12
CA TRP A 307 18.61 -37.68 -4.95
C TRP A 307 19.15 -37.50 -6.38
N LYS A 308 18.48 -38.14 -7.34
CA LYS A 308 18.72 -37.97 -8.79
C LYS A 308 18.09 -36.66 -9.27
N ARG A 309 18.83 -35.91 -10.09
CA ARG A 309 18.34 -34.78 -10.89
C ARG A 309 17.28 -35.28 -11.87
N GLN A 310 16.15 -34.57 -11.97
CA GLN A 310 15.18 -34.70 -13.05
C GLN A 310 15.14 -33.41 -13.86
N ASP A 311 15.02 -33.61 -15.16
CA ASP A 311 15.20 -32.64 -16.23
C ASP A 311 14.20 -31.48 -16.22
N THR A 312 14.70 -30.32 -16.64
CA THR A 312 14.00 -29.05 -16.75
C THR A 312 12.99 -29.05 -17.89
N ALA A 313 11.70 -29.10 -17.56
CA ALA A 313 10.64 -28.69 -18.49
C ALA A 313 10.59 -27.16 -18.58
N ARG A 314 10.74 -26.62 -19.79
CA ARG A 314 10.64 -25.18 -20.12
C ARG A 314 9.29 -24.61 -19.65
N ALA A 315 9.33 -23.57 -18.81
CA ALA A 315 8.15 -22.79 -18.45
C ALA A 315 7.64 -21.98 -19.67
N PRO A 316 6.32 -21.91 -19.91
CA PRO A 316 5.78 -21.17 -21.04
C PRO A 316 5.94 -19.66 -20.83
N ILE A 317 6.49 -18.99 -21.84
CA ILE A 317 6.58 -17.53 -21.94
C ILE A 317 5.15 -16.96 -21.96
N ARG A 318 4.70 -16.37 -20.86
CA ARG A 318 3.43 -15.62 -20.82
C ARG A 318 3.61 -14.32 -21.61
N ARG A 319 2.79 -14.14 -22.66
CA ARG A 319 2.74 -12.92 -23.46
C ARG A 319 2.37 -11.72 -22.59
N PRO A 320 2.89 -10.51 -22.88
CA PRO A 320 2.46 -9.29 -22.20
C PRO A 320 0.96 -9.05 -22.43
N PHE A 321 0.34 -8.51 -21.38
CA PHE A 321 -1.07 -8.18 -21.26
C PHE A 321 -1.56 -7.40 -22.49
N ARG A 322 -2.53 -7.98 -23.23
CA ARG A 322 -3.38 -7.21 -24.15
C ARG A 322 -4.65 -6.84 -23.39
N PRO A 323 -5.01 -5.55 -23.26
CA PRO A 323 -6.33 -5.20 -22.75
C PRO A 323 -7.37 -5.62 -23.81
N ALA A 324 -8.20 -6.59 -23.47
CA ALA A 324 -9.42 -6.87 -24.19
C ALA A 324 -10.57 -6.15 -23.47
N GLY A 325 -11.27 -5.27 -24.19
CA GLY A 325 -12.64 -4.82 -23.91
C GLY A 325 -12.90 -4.09 -22.59
N ASP A 326 -13.08 -2.78 -22.68
CA ASP A 326 -14.04 -1.98 -21.89
C ASP A 326 -14.11 -2.19 -20.36
N ASN A 327 -12.96 -2.26 -19.70
CA ASN A 327 -12.83 -1.93 -18.28
C ASN A 327 -11.46 -1.29 -18.02
N LEU A 328 -11.24 -0.11 -18.63
CA LEU A 328 -10.26 0.81 -18.09
C LEU A 328 -10.75 1.22 -16.69
N CYS A 329 -9.97 0.87 -15.67
CA CYS A 329 -9.97 1.65 -14.44
C CYS A 329 -9.59 3.07 -14.86
N VAL A 330 -10.60 3.91 -15.10
CA VAL A 330 -10.42 5.33 -15.38
C VAL A 330 -9.91 5.94 -14.08
N ARG A 331 -8.58 5.90 -13.90
CA ARG A 331 -7.90 6.84 -13.02
C ARG A 331 -8.17 8.21 -13.64
N ALA A 332 -8.79 9.10 -12.88
CA ALA A 332 -9.08 10.45 -13.32
C ALA A 332 -7.77 11.08 -13.80
N THR A 333 -7.66 11.28 -15.10
CA THR A 333 -6.58 12.00 -15.73
C THR A 333 -6.77 13.48 -15.37
N PRO A 334 -5.70 14.25 -15.09
CA PRO A 334 -5.83 15.70 -14.98
C PRO A 334 -6.40 16.26 -16.29
N ILE A 335 -7.42 17.11 -16.20
CA ILE A 335 -7.94 17.87 -17.33
C ILE A 335 -6.85 18.87 -17.74
N ASN A 336 -6.01 18.50 -18.70
CA ASN A 336 -5.08 19.44 -19.32
C ASN A 336 -5.88 20.51 -20.08
N SER A 337 -5.77 21.75 -19.58
CA SER A 337 -5.76 23.01 -20.33
C SER A 337 -6.72 23.11 -21.54
N PHE A 338 -7.93 23.62 -21.30
CA PHE A 338 -8.73 24.24 -22.35
C PHE A 338 -8.04 25.55 -22.81
N HIS A 339 -7.22 25.47 -23.87
CA HIS A 339 -6.98 26.65 -24.71
C HIS A 339 -8.15 26.79 -25.70
N PRO A 340 -8.89 27.90 -25.71
CA PRO A 340 -9.95 28.10 -26.69
C PRO A 340 -9.33 28.38 -28.07
N GLN A 341 -9.48 27.43 -29.00
CA GLN A 341 -9.22 27.67 -30.42
C GLN A 341 -10.39 28.49 -31.02
N PRO A 342 -10.14 29.51 -31.86
CA PRO A 342 -11.19 30.38 -32.37
C PRO A 342 -12.11 29.65 -33.37
N ARG A 343 -13.41 29.96 -33.29
CA ARG A 343 -14.45 29.41 -34.19
C ARG A 343 -14.16 29.78 -35.65
N LYS A 344 -14.06 28.77 -36.52
CA LYS A 344 -14.14 28.95 -37.97
C LYS A 344 -15.59 29.24 -38.36
N ILE A 345 -15.84 30.42 -38.90
CA ILE A 345 -17.12 30.78 -39.55
C ILE A 345 -17.13 30.10 -40.92
N ASN A 346 -18.10 29.22 -41.16
CA ASN A 346 -18.33 28.62 -42.48
C ASN A 346 -19.10 29.60 -43.36
N GLN A 347 -18.40 30.30 -44.26
CA GLN A 347 -19.00 30.92 -45.43
C GLN A 347 -19.26 29.84 -46.49
N LYS A 348 -20.48 29.32 -46.55
CA LYS A 348 -21.03 28.66 -47.75
C LYS A 348 -22.54 28.86 -47.78
N GLU A 349 -22.96 30.06 -48.16
CA GLU A 349 -24.31 30.30 -48.69
C GLU A 349 -24.32 31.62 -49.46
N VAL A 350 -23.65 31.64 -50.61
CA VAL A 350 -23.97 32.58 -51.71
C VAL A 350 -23.72 31.82 -53.02
N ASN A 351 -24.69 31.91 -53.92
CA ASN A 351 -24.79 31.34 -55.28
C ASN A 351 -25.57 30.02 -55.43
N ARG A 352 -26.91 30.13 -55.43
CA ARG A 352 -27.73 29.81 -56.61
C ARG A 352 -28.91 30.79 -56.68
N GLY A 353 -28.99 31.53 -57.78
CA GLY A 353 -30.10 32.44 -58.07
C GLY A 353 -31.31 31.71 -58.65
N ASN A 354 -32.48 32.22 -58.31
CA ASN A 354 -33.52 32.70 -59.23
C ASN A 354 -34.41 33.69 -58.47
#